data_AF-A0A6D1SKD7-F1
#
_entry.id   AF-A0A6D1SKD7-F1
#
_cell.length_a   1.000
_cell.length_b   1.000
_cell.length_c   1.000
_cell.angle_alpha   90.00
_cell.angle_beta   90.00
_cell.angle_gamma   90.00
#
_symmetry.space_group_name_H-M   'P 1'
#
loop_
_entity.id
_entity.type
_entity.pdbx_description
1 polymer ?
#
loop_
_entity_poly.entity_id
_entity_poly.type
_entity_poly.pdbx_seq_one_letter_code
_entity_poly.pdbx_strand_id
1 'polypeptide(L)' 'MFNSLISLLLYNFVLPIILICFAILWLYFLPEYWWGLMLITAGLIFWFFPIITNKFDKFK' A
#
# COMPACT_ATOMS: atom_id res chain seq x y z
N MET A 1 5.76 21.98 6.19
CA MET A 1 6.86 21.00 5.97
C MET A 1 6.61 19.65 6.63
N PHE A 2 6.07 19.60 7.85
CA PHE A 2 5.81 18.35 8.58
C PHE A 2 4.89 17.36 7.83
N ASN A 3 3.86 17.85 7.13
CA ASN A 3 2.95 17.01 6.32
C ASN A 3 3.66 16.26 5.18
N SER A 4 4.72 16.85 4.60
CA SER A 4 5.48 16.20 3.52
C SER A 4 6.35 15.07 4.06
N LEU A 5 6.88 15.23 5.28
CA LEU A 5 7.63 14.18 5.99
C LEU A 5 6.72 13.01 6.36
N ILE A 6 5.52 13.30 6.88
CA ILE A 6 4.52 12.25 7.19
C ILE A 6 4.11 11.50 5.92
N SER A 7 3.87 12.22 4.82
CA SER A 7 3.50 11.60 3.55
C SER A 7 4.62 10.72 2.97
N LEU A 8 5.88 11.15 3.10
CA LEU A 8 7.05 10.34 2.73
C LEU A 8 7.21 9.11 3.62
N LEU A 9 6.99 9.25 4.93
CA LEU A 9 7.03 8.13 5.88
C LEU A 9 5.92 7.11 5.58
N LEU A 10 4.71 7.56 5.27
CA LEU A 10 3.62 6.70 4.83
C LEU A 10 3.97 5.95 3.54
N TYR A 11 4.56 6.64 2.56
CA TYR A 11 4.93 6.02 1.29
C TYR A 11 6.07 5.00 1.43
N ASN A 12 7.10 5.31 2.23
CA ASN A 12 8.30 4.47 2.36
C ASN A 12 8.22 3.39 3.44
N PHE A 13 7.37 3.54 4.46
CA PHE A 13 7.22 2.53 5.51
C PHE A 13 5.87 1.82 5.43
N VAL A 14 4.77 2.56 5.37
CA VAL A 14 3.44 1.94 5.48
C VAL A 14 3.09 1.14 4.23
N LEU A 15 3.41 1.65 3.04
CA LEU A 15 3.17 0.95 1.77
C LEU A 15 3.89 -0.42 1.70
N PRO A 16 5.23 -0.51 1.92
CA PRO A 16 5.91 -1.81 1.88
C PRO A 16 5.51 -2.73 3.03
N ILE A 17 5.24 -2.21 4.24
CA ILE A 17 4.77 -3.05 5.35
C ILE A 17 3.44 -3.71 5.02
N ILE A 18 2.49 -2.95 4.47
CA ILE A 18 1.18 -3.50 4.06
C ILE A 18 1.36 -4.56 2.99
N LEU A 19 2.18 -4.30 1.97
CA LEU A 19 2.46 -5.28 0.91
C LEU A 19 3.08 -6.57 1.46
N ILE A 20 4.04 -6.48 2.38
CA ILE A 20 4.67 -7.65 3.00
C ILE A 20 3.65 -8.44 3.83
N CYS A 21 2.83 -7.76 4.63
CA CYS A 21 1.76 -8.41 5.40
C CYS A 21 0.78 -9.16 4.49
N PHE A 22 0.31 -8.54 3.41
CA PHE A 22 -0.58 -9.20 2.45
C PHE A 22 0.13 -10.34 1.72
N ALA A 23 1.39 -10.18 1.33
CA ALA A 23 2.16 -11.23 0.69
C ALA A 23 2.24 -12.48 1.57
N ILE A 24 2.53 -12.33 2.87
CA ILE A 24 2.58 -13.43 3.84
C ILE A 24 1.18 -14.03 4.05
N LEU A 25 0.17 -13.18 4.17
CA LEU A 25 -1.22 -13.61 4.42
C LEU A 25 -1.77 -14.44 3.26
N TRP A 26 -1.49 -14.03 2.01
CA TRP A 26 -1.86 -14.80 0.82
C TRP A 26 -1.08 -16.10 0.70
N LEU A 27 0.20 -16.10 1.07
CA LEU A 27 1.04 -17.30 1.03
C LEU A 27 0.55 -18.34 2.04
N TYR A 28 0.02 -17.89 3.18
CA TYR A 28 -0.55 -18.75 4.21
C TYR A 28 -1.95 -19.30 3.84
N PHE A 29 -2.85 -18.45 3.33
CA PHE A 29 -4.24 -18.87 3.05
C PHE A 29 -4.41 -19.57 1.69
N LEU A 30 -3.80 -19.04 0.63
CA LEU A 30 -4.07 -19.41 -0.76
C LEU A 30 -2.75 -19.42 -1.57
N PRO A 31 -1.81 -20.33 -1.25
CA PRO A 31 -0.49 -20.36 -1.89
C PRO A 31 -0.56 -20.59 -3.41
N GLU A 32 -1.54 -21.34 -3.90
CA GLU A 32 -1.73 -21.61 -5.34
C GLU A 32 -2.09 -20.35 -6.13
N TYR A 33 -2.82 -19.42 -5.51
CA TYR A 33 -3.23 -18.14 -6.12
C TYR A 33 -2.37 -16.97 -5.67
N TRP A 34 -1.26 -17.23 -4.99
CA TRP A 34 -0.43 -16.23 -4.35
C TRP A 34 -0.04 -15.10 -5.31
N TRP A 35 0.49 -15.46 -6.48
CA TRP A 35 0.90 -14.50 -7.50
C TRP A 35 -0.25 -13.62 -8.00
N GLY A 36 -1.42 -14.21 -8.26
CA GLY A 36 -2.59 -13.45 -8.72
C GLY A 36 -3.12 -12.50 -7.66
N LEU A 37 -3.23 -12.97 -6.42
CA LEU A 37 -3.71 -12.17 -5.28
C LEU A 37 -2.71 -11.07 -4.91
N MET A 38 -1.40 -11.34 -4.99
CA MET A 38 -0.34 -10.32 -4.85
C MET A 38 -0.46 -9.22 -5.91
N LEU A 39 -0.65 -9.57 -7.18
CA LEU A 39 -0.79 -8.59 -8.24
C LEU A 39 -2.07 -7.74 -8.09
N ILE A 40 -3.19 -8.38 -7.73
CA ILE A 40 -4.46 -7.67 -7.50
C ILE A 40 -4.35 -6.72 -6.31
N THR A 41 -3.77 -7.18 -5.20
CA THR A 41 -3.58 -6.34 -4.01
C THR A 41 -2.58 -5.22 -4.26
N ALA A 42 -1.48 -5.48 -4.96
CA ALA A 42 -0.53 -4.43 -5.36
C ALA A 42 -1.20 -3.38 -6.25
N GLY A 43 -1.98 -3.79 -7.25
CA GLY A 43 -2.74 -2.89 -8.12
C GLY A 43 -3.77 -2.06 -7.35
N LEU A 44 -4.54 -2.68 -6.45
CA LEU A 44 -5.51 -1.99 -5.61
C LEU A 44 -4.84 -0.99 -4.66
N ILE A 45 -3.75 -1.39 -3.99
CA ILE A 45 -3.00 -0.50 -3.09
C ILE A 45 -2.45 0.67 -3.89
N PHE A 46 -1.83 0.44 -5.05
CA PHE A 46 -1.27 1.50 -5.88
C PHE A 46 -2.34 2.45 -6.43
N TRP A 47 -3.58 1.99 -6.61
CA TRP A 47 -4.70 2.82 -7.04
C TRP A 47 -5.31 3.60 -5.86
N PHE A 48 -5.46 2.97 -4.68
CA PHE A 48 -5.98 3.62 -3.49
C PHE A 48 -4.98 4.61 -2.88
N PHE A 49 -3.68 4.37 -3.00
CA PHE A 49 -2.64 5.22 -2.44
C PHE A 49 -2.79 6.68 -2.89
N PRO A 50 -2.76 7.03 -4.20
CA PRO A 50 -2.89 8.41 -4.66
C PRO A 50 -4.23 9.05 -4.30
N ILE A 51 -5.31 8.26 -4.12
CA ILE A 51 -6.60 8.79 -3.64
C ILE A 51 -6.49 9.25 -2.19
N ILE A 52 -5.78 8.48 -1.35
CA ILE A 52 -5.52 8.82 0.05
C ILE A 52 -4.55 10.00 0.12
N THR A 53 -3.43 9.97 -0.63
CA THR A 53 -2.44 11.05 -0.62
C THR A 53 -2.97 12.36 -1.20
N ASN A 54 -3.82 12.33 -2.25
CA ASN A 54 -4.44 13.55 -2.79
C ASN A 54 -5.37 14.25 -1.79
N LYS A 55 -6.01 13.51 -0.87
CA LYS A 55 -6.79 14.14 0.21
C LYS A 55 -5.91 14.92 1.18
N PHE A 56 -4.66 14.50 1.39
CA PHE A 56 -3.71 15.24 2.22
C PHE A 56 -3.14 16.47 1.51
N ASP A 57 -2.97 16.42 0.18
CA ASP A 57 -2.51 17.58 -0.60
C ASP A 57 -3.60 18.67 -0.71
N LYS A 58 -4.89 18.29 -0.66
CA LYS A 58 -6.03 19.23 -0.67
C LYS A 58 -6.18 20.09 0.58
N PHE A 59 -5.32 19.90 1.60
CA PHE A 59 -5.21 20.75 2.79
C PHE A 59 -4.12 21.84 2.66
N LYS A 60 -3.54 22.02 1.48
CA LYS A 60 -2.57 23.07 1.19
C LYS A 60 -3.24 24.42 0.90
#